data_AF-A0A510BCN4-F1
#
_entry.id   AF-A0A510BCN4-F1
#
_cell.length_a   1.000
_cell.length_b   1.000
_cell.length_c   1.000
_cell.angle_alpha   90.00
_cell.angle_beta   90.00
_cell.angle_gamma   90.00
#
_symmetry.space_group_name_H-M   'P 1'
#
loop_
_entity.id
_entity.type
_entity.pdbx_description
1 polymer ?
#
loop_
_entity_poly.entity_id
_entity_poly.type
_entity_poly.pdbx_seq_one_letter_code
_entity_poly.pdbx_strand_id
1 'polypeptide(L)'
;MFWDDLDKIKNYDFFQEIENRSNIKLIKYFLKYIFQGDESYQELLRGLFKNREEEKEKKNSLIEYLTLIIVANTRYYNLYIKNYIERYKKKYLKEVLKDNNKLNKVSVWEFIKVSAHSRNNDLKLERLDVKNGLVNIDPIRETYYIEKMRIKLREMIEKIRANKDVNLLENESVREIVRFMEGMVKFKDIGGGIRSVKFKGEIPLEWHPPCIRKILEDILSGGSPSHYARRSFVVYWFCAKFDPNLRPLNRDGELVNVSALDIAKSEEAIENFLEEMLRIFGNVEDFNPEKTRYYISHNIGYRVADHLTHCEYCKNWREDGGKGLSYYCNPDEICRMRKNGKPVVIHPLDYLCYNINRHVKSNKKREKD
;
A
#
# COMPACT_ATOMS: atom_id res chain seq x y z
N MET A 1 7.59 -17.04 -16.32
CA MET A 1 7.00 -16.62 -15.02
C MET A 1 5.81 -17.53 -14.71
N PHE A 2 5.38 -17.71 -13.46
CA PHE A 2 4.31 -18.70 -13.18
C PHE A 2 3.00 -18.45 -13.94
N TRP A 3 2.70 -17.18 -14.26
CA TRP A 3 1.49 -16.83 -15.00
C TRP A 3 1.51 -17.33 -16.46
N ASP A 4 2.67 -17.70 -16.99
CA ASP A 4 2.81 -18.31 -18.32
C ASP A 4 2.41 -19.80 -18.30
N ASP A 5 2.30 -20.39 -17.10
CA ASP A 5 1.98 -21.81 -16.89
C ASP A 5 0.60 -22.05 -16.25
N LEU A 6 -0.26 -21.03 -16.16
CA LEU A 6 -1.57 -21.15 -15.49
C LEU A 6 -2.44 -22.24 -16.11
N ASP A 7 -2.38 -22.43 -17.43
CA ASP A 7 -3.13 -23.47 -18.13
C ASP A 7 -2.74 -24.88 -17.67
N LYS A 8 -1.49 -25.09 -17.24
CA LYS A 8 -1.01 -26.38 -16.73
C LYS A 8 -1.61 -26.71 -15.36
N ILE A 9 -2.09 -25.70 -14.62
CA ILE A 9 -2.58 -25.84 -13.25
C ILE A 9 -4.07 -25.50 -13.09
N LYS A 10 -4.79 -25.24 -14.18
CA LYS A 10 -6.20 -24.81 -14.16
C LYS A 10 -7.19 -25.82 -13.57
N ASN A 11 -6.84 -27.11 -13.55
CA ASN A 11 -7.71 -28.19 -13.07
C ASN A 11 -7.51 -28.51 -11.58
N TYR A 12 -6.61 -27.81 -10.89
CA TYR A 12 -6.38 -28.03 -9.46
C TYR A 12 -7.42 -27.26 -8.64
N ASP A 13 -8.02 -27.95 -7.66
CA ASP A 13 -8.90 -27.31 -6.70
C ASP A 13 -8.09 -26.57 -5.63
N PHE A 14 -8.44 -25.31 -5.38
CA PHE A 14 -7.70 -24.48 -4.43
C PHE A 14 -7.72 -25.07 -3.03
N PHE A 15 -8.90 -25.43 -2.49
CA PHE A 15 -9.07 -25.87 -1.11
C PHE A 15 -8.38 -27.21 -0.87
N GLN A 16 -8.50 -28.15 -1.81
CA GLN A 16 -7.78 -29.43 -1.74
C GLN A 16 -6.25 -29.23 -1.73
N GLU A 17 -5.72 -28.31 -2.54
CA GLU A 17 -4.28 -28.09 -2.60
C GLU A 17 -3.75 -27.36 -1.36
N ILE A 18 -4.50 -26.45 -0.74
CA ILE A 18 -4.05 -25.76 0.48
C ILE A 18 -4.20 -26.58 1.76
N GLU A 19 -4.92 -27.70 1.73
CA GLU A 19 -4.96 -28.69 2.82
C GLU A 19 -3.81 -29.70 2.75
N ASN A 20 -3.13 -29.79 1.59
CA ASN A 20 -1.98 -30.65 1.43
C ASN A 20 -0.77 -30.13 2.22
N ARG A 21 -0.32 -30.92 3.20
CA ARG A 21 0.82 -30.56 4.08
C ARG A 21 2.10 -30.19 3.33
N SER A 22 2.41 -30.87 2.22
CA SER A 22 3.59 -30.57 1.40
C SER A 22 3.45 -29.21 0.72
N ASN A 23 2.25 -28.85 0.26
CA ASN A 23 1.98 -27.55 -0.33
C ASN A 23 2.05 -26.43 0.70
N ILE A 24 1.45 -26.61 1.88
CA ILE A 24 1.55 -25.65 2.98
C ILE A 24 3.03 -25.39 3.31
N LYS A 25 3.84 -26.45 3.40
CA LYS A 25 5.29 -26.34 3.63
C LYS A 25 5.97 -25.55 2.51
N LEU A 26 5.71 -25.88 1.25
CA LEU A 26 6.28 -25.17 0.10
C LEU A 26 5.85 -23.70 0.06
N ILE A 27 4.59 -23.38 0.33
CA ILE A 27 4.08 -22.00 0.43
C ILE A 27 4.83 -21.22 1.51
N LYS A 28 5.01 -21.80 2.71
CA LYS A 28 5.76 -21.15 3.79
C LYS A 28 7.21 -20.85 3.40
N TYR A 29 7.90 -21.81 2.78
CA TYR A 29 9.27 -21.60 2.30
C TYR A 29 9.32 -20.56 1.17
N PHE A 30 8.34 -20.58 0.27
CA PHE A 30 8.23 -19.58 -0.78
C PHE A 30 7.99 -18.17 -0.22
N LEU A 31 7.13 -18.03 0.79
CA LEU A 31 6.93 -16.74 1.48
C LEU A 31 8.22 -16.25 2.16
N LYS A 32 9.02 -17.14 2.78
CA LYS A 32 10.34 -16.76 3.31
C LYS A 32 11.28 -16.27 2.20
N TYR A 33 11.29 -16.94 1.05
CA TYR A 33 12.06 -16.49 -0.10
C TYR A 33 11.64 -15.07 -0.55
N ILE A 34 10.33 -14.83 -0.69
CA ILE A 34 9.82 -13.53 -1.09
C ILE A 34 10.16 -12.46 -0.03
N PHE A 35 9.70 -12.63 1.21
CA PHE A 35 9.78 -11.58 2.23
C PHE A 35 11.15 -11.43 2.90
N GLN A 36 11.95 -12.50 2.98
CA GLN A 36 13.22 -12.51 3.72
C GLN A 36 14.42 -12.84 2.84
N GLY A 37 14.22 -13.38 1.63
CA GLY A 37 15.31 -13.78 0.74
C GLY A 37 15.92 -15.14 1.07
N ASP A 38 15.24 -15.97 1.86
CA ASP A 38 15.67 -17.32 2.20
C ASP A 38 15.60 -18.23 0.97
N GLU A 39 16.75 -18.72 0.50
CA GLU A 39 16.85 -19.56 -0.71
C GLU A 39 16.42 -21.01 -0.50
N SER A 40 16.07 -21.41 0.73
CA SER A 40 15.69 -22.79 1.08
C SER A 40 14.47 -23.30 0.30
N TYR A 41 13.65 -22.41 -0.26
CA TYR A 41 12.54 -22.80 -1.15
C TYR A 41 13.03 -23.55 -2.38
N GLN A 42 14.07 -23.04 -3.04
CA GLN A 42 14.60 -23.63 -4.27
C GLN A 42 15.28 -24.97 -3.97
N GLU A 43 15.96 -25.09 -2.83
CA GLU A 43 16.56 -26.34 -2.37
C GLU A 43 15.50 -27.41 -2.09
N LEU A 44 14.44 -27.04 -1.36
CA LEU A 44 13.33 -27.95 -1.06
C LEU A 44 12.65 -28.44 -2.34
N LEU A 45 12.39 -27.53 -3.29
CA LEU A 45 11.77 -27.87 -4.55
C LEU A 45 12.64 -28.81 -5.40
N ARG A 46 13.95 -28.55 -5.49
CA ARG A 46 14.91 -29.43 -6.19
C ARG A 46 15.00 -30.81 -5.54
N GLY A 47 14.97 -30.88 -4.21
CA GLY A 47 15.01 -32.14 -3.46
C GLY A 47 13.79 -33.03 -3.74
N LEU A 48 12.59 -32.45 -3.77
CA LEU A 48 11.34 -33.20 -3.99
C LEU A 48 11.21 -33.76 -5.42
N PHE A 49 11.75 -33.06 -6.42
CA PHE A 49 11.58 -33.37 -7.84
C PHE A 49 12.90 -33.66 -8.56
N LYS A 50 13.84 -34.34 -7.87
CA LYS A 50 15.12 -34.74 -8.46
C LYS A 50 14.87 -35.49 -9.78
N ASN A 51 15.49 -35.01 -10.86
CA ASN A 51 15.38 -35.52 -12.23
C ASN A 51 13.97 -35.47 -12.86
N ARG A 52 13.04 -34.67 -12.30
CA ARG A 52 11.67 -34.49 -12.81
C ARG A 52 11.37 -33.02 -13.05
N GLU A 53 12.05 -32.44 -14.05
CA GLU A 53 12.07 -30.99 -14.29
C GLU A 53 10.67 -30.43 -14.61
N GLU A 54 9.89 -31.12 -15.44
CA GLU A 54 8.54 -30.69 -15.82
C GLU A 54 7.56 -30.69 -14.63
N GLU A 55 7.60 -31.75 -13.80
CA GLU A 55 6.80 -31.82 -12.56
C GLU A 55 7.20 -30.70 -11.59
N LYS A 56 8.50 -30.42 -11.50
CA LYS A 56 9.05 -29.35 -10.64
C LYS A 56 8.54 -27.98 -11.08
N GLU A 57 8.59 -27.67 -12.37
CA GLU A 57 8.10 -26.40 -12.92
C GLU A 57 6.60 -26.25 -12.69
N LYS A 58 5.81 -27.29 -12.97
CA LYS A 58 4.37 -27.30 -12.71
C LYS A 58 4.08 -27.09 -11.22
N LYS A 59 4.82 -27.74 -10.33
CA LYS A 59 4.66 -27.56 -8.88
C LYS A 59 5.06 -26.16 -8.43
N ASN A 60 6.14 -25.60 -8.97
CA ASN A 60 6.55 -24.23 -8.70
C ASN A 60 5.42 -23.26 -9.05
N SER A 61 4.89 -23.36 -10.27
CA SER A 61 3.82 -22.47 -10.74
C SER A 61 2.54 -22.62 -9.92
N LEU A 62 2.19 -23.83 -9.49
CA LEU A 62 1.09 -24.07 -8.56
C LEU A 62 1.32 -23.35 -7.21
N ILE A 63 2.49 -23.52 -6.59
CA ILE A 63 2.79 -22.91 -5.28
C ILE A 63 2.81 -21.38 -5.38
N GLU A 64 3.40 -20.82 -6.44
CA GLU A 64 3.39 -19.37 -6.67
C GLU A 64 1.95 -18.85 -6.80
N TYR A 65 1.09 -19.55 -7.54
CA TYR A 65 -0.30 -19.16 -7.74
C TYR A 65 -1.16 -19.28 -6.47
N LEU A 66 -1.07 -20.39 -5.73
CA LEU A 66 -1.76 -20.56 -4.43
C LEU A 66 -1.34 -19.46 -3.45
N THR A 67 -0.05 -19.13 -3.42
CA THR A 67 0.47 -18.06 -2.57
C THR A 67 -0.12 -16.70 -2.97
N LEU A 68 -0.22 -16.41 -4.28
CA LEU A 68 -0.83 -15.17 -4.76
C LEU A 68 -2.29 -15.05 -4.31
N ILE A 69 -3.07 -16.13 -4.38
CA ILE A 69 -4.48 -16.14 -3.94
C ILE A 69 -4.59 -15.79 -2.45
N ILE A 70 -3.76 -16.42 -1.61
CA ILE A 70 -3.73 -16.14 -0.17
C ILE A 70 -3.33 -14.68 0.08
N VAL A 71 -2.23 -14.24 -0.51
CA VAL A 71 -1.67 -12.90 -0.30
C VAL A 71 -2.60 -11.79 -0.79
N ALA A 72 -3.30 -12.00 -1.91
CA ALA A 72 -4.28 -11.05 -2.45
C ALA A 72 -5.39 -10.70 -1.45
N ASN A 73 -5.68 -11.60 -0.51
CA ASN A 73 -6.70 -11.44 0.53
C ASN A 73 -6.11 -10.94 1.86
N THR A 74 -4.87 -10.48 1.87
CA THR A 74 -4.22 -9.89 3.04
C THR A 74 -3.85 -8.43 2.79
N ARG A 75 -3.45 -7.71 3.84
CA ARG A 75 -2.89 -6.35 3.71
C ARG A 75 -1.48 -6.29 3.13
N TYR A 76 -0.86 -7.43 2.80
CA TYR A 76 0.56 -7.52 2.41
C TYR A 76 0.79 -7.65 0.90
N TYR A 77 -0.28 -7.55 0.10
CA TYR A 77 -0.22 -7.82 -1.34
C TYR A 77 0.74 -6.91 -2.11
N ASN A 78 0.77 -5.60 -1.86
CA ASN A 78 1.70 -4.71 -2.55
C ASN A 78 3.19 -5.01 -2.20
N LEU A 79 3.46 -5.47 -0.98
CA LEU A 79 4.80 -5.73 -0.47
C LEU A 79 5.30 -7.04 -1.06
N TYR A 80 4.38 -8.01 -1.17
CA TYR A 80 4.60 -9.20 -1.96
C TYR A 80 4.91 -8.85 -3.42
N ILE A 81 4.15 -7.98 -4.10
CA ILE A 81 4.46 -7.56 -5.48
C ILE A 81 5.88 -6.98 -5.56
N LYS A 82 6.20 -6.01 -4.70
CA LYS A 82 7.51 -5.36 -4.63
C LYS A 82 8.64 -6.38 -4.46
N ASN A 83 8.51 -7.25 -3.47
CA ASN A 83 9.52 -8.26 -3.16
C ASN A 83 9.63 -9.31 -4.26
N TYR A 84 8.52 -9.76 -4.81
CA TYR A 84 8.48 -10.73 -5.91
C TYR A 84 9.22 -10.18 -7.13
N ILE A 85 8.98 -8.92 -7.51
CA ILE A 85 9.73 -8.27 -8.59
C ILE A 85 11.22 -8.24 -8.25
N GLU A 86 11.60 -7.84 -7.03
CA GLU A 86 13.02 -7.77 -6.65
C GLU A 86 13.72 -9.13 -6.74
N ARG A 87 13.04 -10.22 -6.33
CA ARG A 87 13.58 -11.59 -6.42
C ARG A 87 13.71 -12.08 -7.85
N TYR A 88 12.72 -11.78 -8.70
CA TYR A 88 12.63 -12.35 -10.04
C TYR A 88 13.20 -11.45 -11.14
N LYS A 89 13.44 -10.15 -10.90
CA LYS A 89 13.90 -9.21 -11.95
C LYS A 89 15.15 -9.68 -12.66
N LYS A 90 16.16 -10.17 -11.94
CA LYS A 90 17.42 -10.63 -12.56
C LYS A 90 17.20 -11.83 -13.46
N LYS A 91 16.42 -12.82 -13.01
CA LYS A 91 16.10 -14.03 -13.78
C LYS A 91 15.26 -13.67 -15.01
N TYR A 92 14.20 -12.90 -14.79
CA TYR A 92 13.28 -12.47 -15.83
C TYR A 92 13.99 -11.62 -16.90
N LEU A 93 14.76 -10.62 -16.49
CA LEU A 93 15.57 -9.83 -17.42
C LEU A 93 16.56 -10.73 -18.18
N LYS A 94 17.28 -11.64 -17.52
CA LYS A 94 18.15 -12.59 -18.25
C LYS A 94 17.40 -13.42 -19.29
N GLU A 95 16.19 -13.89 -19.01
CA GLU A 95 15.38 -14.68 -19.95
C GLU A 95 14.88 -13.83 -21.11
N VAL A 96 14.35 -12.64 -20.81
CA VAL A 96 13.82 -11.69 -21.78
C VAL A 96 14.93 -11.04 -22.61
N LEU A 97 16.17 -10.94 -22.11
CA LEU A 97 17.31 -10.33 -22.79
C LEU A 97 18.12 -11.30 -23.67
N LYS A 98 17.75 -12.60 -23.75
CA LYS A 98 18.44 -13.57 -24.61
C LYS A 98 18.28 -13.27 -26.11
N ASP A 99 17.28 -12.48 -26.50
CA ASP A 99 16.98 -12.17 -27.91
C ASP A 99 16.95 -10.64 -28.16
N ASN A 100 18.16 -10.06 -28.26
CA ASN A 100 18.40 -8.60 -28.28
C ASN A 100 17.70 -7.85 -29.43
N ASN A 101 17.35 -8.50 -30.54
CA ASN A 101 16.86 -7.80 -31.75
C ASN A 101 15.32 -7.70 -31.83
N LYS A 102 14.56 -8.54 -31.12
CA LYS A 102 13.08 -8.55 -31.19
C LYS A 102 12.38 -7.89 -30.00
N LEU A 103 13.06 -7.69 -28.88
CA LEU A 103 12.44 -7.32 -27.59
C LEU A 103 12.58 -5.85 -27.18
N ASN A 104 13.26 -5.04 -28.00
CA ASN A 104 13.41 -3.60 -27.77
C ASN A 104 12.28 -2.79 -28.42
N LYS A 105 11.40 -3.42 -29.18
CA LYS A 105 10.26 -2.77 -29.83
C LYS A 105 8.97 -3.41 -29.34
N VAL A 106 8.09 -2.61 -28.77
CA VAL A 106 6.78 -3.05 -28.27
C VAL A 106 5.67 -2.29 -28.98
N SER A 107 4.48 -2.89 -29.09
CA SER A 107 3.32 -2.18 -29.63
C SER A 107 3.04 -0.92 -28.81
N VAL A 108 2.71 0.20 -29.47
CA VAL A 108 2.33 1.44 -28.78
C VAL A 108 1.17 1.23 -27.82
N TRP A 109 0.22 0.35 -28.15
CA TRP A 109 -0.92 0.04 -27.29
C TRP A 109 -0.52 -0.76 -26.05
N GLU A 110 0.40 -1.71 -26.20
CA GLU A 110 0.97 -2.43 -25.05
C GLU A 110 1.76 -1.48 -24.15
N PHE A 111 2.56 -0.61 -24.76
CA PHE A 111 3.32 0.40 -24.03
C PHE A 111 2.41 1.34 -23.24
N ILE A 112 1.36 1.88 -23.87
CA ILE A 112 0.37 2.74 -23.21
C ILE A 112 -0.30 2.00 -22.05
N LYS A 113 -0.64 0.72 -22.21
CA LYS A 113 -1.22 -0.08 -21.12
C LYS A 113 -0.28 -0.16 -19.92
N VAL A 114 1.02 -0.32 -20.15
CA VAL A 114 2.04 -0.35 -19.09
C VAL A 114 2.25 1.05 -18.49
N SER A 115 2.52 2.05 -19.32
CA SER A 115 2.85 3.41 -18.86
C SER A 115 1.70 4.12 -18.16
N ALA A 116 0.44 3.93 -18.59
CA ALA A 116 -0.72 4.55 -17.97
C ALA A 116 -0.92 4.15 -16.50
N HIS A 117 -0.37 3.01 -16.10
CA HIS A 117 -0.42 2.53 -14.72
C HIS A 117 0.88 2.72 -13.96
N SER A 118 1.94 3.19 -14.64
CA SER A 118 3.20 3.53 -14.01
C SER A 118 3.23 4.97 -13.54
N ARG A 119 4.05 5.21 -12.52
CA ARG A 119 4.40 6.58 -12.09
C ARG A 119 5.83 6.93 -12.44
N ASN A 120 6.54 6.05 -13.14
CA ASN A 120 7.89 6.30 -13.58
C ASN A 120 7.85 7.23 -14.81
N ASN A 121 8.47 8.41 -14.66
CA ASN A 121 8.56 9.40 -15.73
C ASN A 121 9.33 8.91 -16.96
N ASP A 122 10.17 7.89 -16.82
CA ASP A 122 10.89 7.27 -17.93
C ASP A 122 9.94 6.55 -18.89
N LEU A 123 8.76 6.14 -18.40
CA LEU A 123 7.73 5.47 -19.21
C LEU A 123 6.77 6.44 -19.92
N LYS A 124 7.16 7.71 -20.04
CA LYS A 124 6.41 8.70 -20.82
C LYS A 124 6.64 8.50 -22.31
N LEU A 125 5.56 8.30 -23.06
CA LEU A 125 5.64 8.02 -24.50
C LEU A 125 6.33 9.15 -25.26
N GLU A 126 6.17 10.41 -24.83
CA GLU A 126 6.83 11.57 -25.44
C GLU A 126 8.37 11.56 -25.35
N ARG A 127 8.96 10.64 -24.58
CA ARG A 127 10.40 10.52 -24.37
C ARG A 127 11.04 9.39 -25.20
N LEU A 128 10.27 8.68 -26.00
CA LEU A 128 10.71 7.48 -26.70
C LEU A 128 10.45 7.59 -28.20
N ASP A 129 11.29 6.92 -28.98
CA ASP A 129 11.09 6.84 -30.42
C ASP A 129 9.92 5.92 -30.74
N VAL A 130 8.97 6.45 -31.51
CA VAL A 130 7.83 5.69 -32.04
C VAL A 130 7.94 5.62 -33.55
N LYS A 131 7.97 4.41 -34.10
CA LYS A 131 8.02 4.18 -35.56
C LYS A 131 7.09 3.02 -35.94
N ASN A 132 6.19 3.27 -36.89
CA ASN A 132 5.25 2.27 -37.42
C ASN A 132 4.42 1.57 -36.33
N GLY A 133 3.93 2.32 -35.34
CA GLY A 133 3.14 1.78 -34.22
C GLY A 133 3.94 0.99 -33.18
N LEU A 134 5.27 1.01 -33.25
CA LEU A 134 6.17 0.38 -32.29
C LEU A 134 6.97 1.43 -31.52
N VAL A 135 7.09 1.24 -30.21
CA VAL A 135 7.89 2.07 -29.29
C VAL A 135 9.24 1.41 -29.06
N ASN A 136 10.33 2.15 -29.25
CA ASN A 136 11.67 1.71 -28.90
C ASN A 136 11.89 1.86 -27.39
N ILE A 137 11.92 0.74 -26.67
CA ILE A 137 12.11 0.70 -25.22
C ILE A 137 13.55 0.43 -24.81
N ASP A 138 14.50 0.31 -25.74
CA ASP A 138 15.92 0.08 -25.43
C ASP A 138 16.49 0.97 -24.29
N PRO A 139 16.28 2.31 -24.28
CA PRO A 139 16.83 3.17 -23.23
C PRO A 139 16.22 2.95 -21.85
N ILE A 140 15.05 2.32 -21.77
CA ILE A 140 14.27 2.15 -20.54
C ILE A 140 13.85 0.69 -20.32
N ARG A 141 14.57 -0.24 -20.94
CA ARG A 141 14.14 -1.63 -21.11
C ARG A 141 13.88 -2.34 -19.79
N GLU A 142 14.81 -2.20 -18.86
CA GLU A 142 14.69 -2.76 -17.51
C GLU A 142 13.46 -2.18 -16.79
N THR A 143 13.32 -0.85 -16.81
CA THR A 143 12.19 -0.12 -16.23
C THR A 143 10.85 -0.63 -16.78
N TYR A 144 10.74 -0.76 -18.11
CA TYR A 144 9.53 -1.24 -18.78
C TYR A 144 9.14 -2.65 -18.33
N TYR A 145 10.09 -3.59 -18.31
CA TYR A 145 9.80 -4.98 -17.98
C TYR A 145 9.48 -5.18 -16.49
N ILE A 146 10.16 -4.46 -15.60
CA ILE A 146 9.83 -4.43 -14.17
C ILE A 146 8.40 -3.92 -13.96
N GLU A 147 8.04 -2.81 -14.60
CA GLU A 147 6.70 -2.23 -14.51
C GLU A 147 5.64 -3.18 -15.09
N LYS A 148 5.93 -3.83 -16.22
CA LYS A 148 5.03 -4.81 -16.82
C LYS A 148 4.75 -5.98 -15.87
N MET A 149 5.75 -6.49 -15.15
CA MET A 149 5.56 -7.51 -14.11
C MET A 149 4.66 -6.99 -12.97
N ARG A 150 4.92 -5.76 -12.49
CA ARG A 150 4.14 -5.11 -11.43
C ARG A 150 2.66 -5.03 -11.78
N ILE A 151 2.35 -4.52 -12.97
CA ILE A 151 0.98 -4.38 -13.45
C ILE A 151 0.31 -5.73 -13.61
N LYS A 152 1.01 -6.73 -14.16
CA LYS A 152 0.45 -8.08 -14.33
C LYS A 152 0.06 -8.70 -12.99
N LEU A 153 0.93 -8.62 -11.98
CA LEU A 153 0.63 -9.11 -10.63
C LEU A 153 -0.53 -8.35 -10.00
N ARG A 154 -0.56 -7.01 -10.13
CA ARG A 154 -1.64 -6.18 -9.61
C ARG A 154 -2.99 -6.55 -10.23
N GLU A 155 -3.05 -6.69 -11.56
CA GLU A 155 -4.26 -7.12 -12.28
C GLU A 155 -4.75 -8.49 -11.80
N MET A 156 -3.84 -9.44 -11.54
CA MET A 156 -4.20 -10.77 -11.03
C MET A 156 -4.77 -10.69 -9.60
N ILE A 157 -4.15 -9.89 -8.73
CA ILE A 157 -4.65 -9.65 -7.36
C ILE A 157 -6.03 -8.98 -7.38
N GLU A 158 -6.22 -7.97 -8.23
CA GLU A 158 -7.52 -7.29 -8.38
C GLU A 158 -8.62 -8.27 -8.82
N LYS A 159 -8.32 -9.16 -9.78
CA LYS A 159 -9.25 -10.22 -10.20
C LYS A 159 -9.57 -11.20 -9.08
N ILE A 160 -8.57 -11.65 -8.32
CA ILE A 160 -8.78 -12.53 -7.16
C ILE A 160 -9.69 -11.85 -6.12
N ARG A 161 -9.42 -10.58 -5.80
CA ARG A 161 -10.20 -9.81 -4.81
C ARG A 161 -11.62 -9.48 -5.26
N ALA A 162 -11.86 -9.35 -6.56
CA ALA A 162 -13.19 -9.13 -7.11
C ALA A 162 -14.08 -10.36 -6.93
N ASN A 163 -13.51 -11.56 -7.06
CA ASN A 163 -14.17 -12.84 -6.80
C ASN A 163 -14.17 -13.16 -5.30
N LYS A 164 -14.72 -12.26 -4.47
CA LYS A 164 -14.74 -12.38 -3.01
C LYS A 164 -15.27 -13.74 -2.55
N ASP A 165 -14.37 -14.66 -2.24
CA ASP A 165 -14.71 -15.91 -1.61
C ASP A 165 -14.67 -15.71 -0.08
N VAL A 166 -15.83 -15.40 0.50
CA VAL A 166 -15.99 -14.94 1.90
C VAL A 166 -15.38 -15.95 2.89
N ASN A 167 -15.30 -17.22 2.50
CA ASN A 167 -14.84 -18.32 3.35
C ASN A 167 -13.32 -18.57 3.28
N LEU A 168 -12.58 -17.92 2.37
CA LEU A 168 -11.15 -18.20 2.18
C LEU A 168 -10.34 -17.94 3.47
N LEU A 169 -10.57 -16.81 4.12
CA LEU A 169 -9.90 -16.45 5.38
C LEU A 169 -10.46 -17.22 6.59
N GLU A 170 -11.53 -17.98 6.41
CA GLU A 170 -12.09 -18.84 7.45
C GLU A 170 -11.40 -20.20 7.51
N ASN A 171 -10.82 -20.65 6.39
CA ASN A 171 -10.07 -21.90 6.31
C ASN A 171 -8.84 -21.88 7.25
N GLU A 172 -8.66 -22.96 8.01
CA GLU A 172 -7.62 -23.06 9.04
C GLU A 172 -6.20 -23.04 8.46
N SER A 173 -5.96 -23.74 7.34
CA SER A 173 -4.67 -23.76 6.66
C SER A 173 -4.32 -22.38 6.09
N VAL A 174 -5.30 -21.66 5.55
CA VAL A 174 -5.11 -20.27 5.13
C VAL A 174 -4.76 -19.39 6.33
N ARG A 175 -5.51 -19.47 7.45
CA ARG A 175 -5.20 -18.71 8.68
C ARG A 175 -3.82 -19.02 9.24
N GLU A 176 -3.37 -20.27 9.15
CA GLU A 176 -2.03 -20.69 9.55
C GLU A 176 -0.96 -20.02 8.69
N ILE A 177 -1.13 -20.02 7.37
CA ILE A 177 -0.21 -19.38 6.43
C ILE A 177 -0.18 -17.86 6.63
N VAL A 178 -1.34 -17.24 6.84
CA VAL A 178 -1.45 -15.80 7.13
C VAL A 178 -0.71 -15.45 8.42
N ARG A 179 -0.97 -16.17 9.53
CA ARG A 179 -0.24 -15.96 10.80
C ARG A 179 1.27 -16.14 10.65
N PHE A 180 1.70 -17.14 9.87
CA PHE A 180 3.10 -17.34 9.55
C PHE A 180 3.71 -16.14 8.78
N MET A 181 2.99 -15.62 7.80
CA MET A 181 3.36 -14.42 7.06
C MET A 181 3.44 -13.18 7.96
N GLU A 182 2.46 -12.97 8.83
CA GLU A 182 2.45 -11.88 9.81
C GLU A 182 3.69 -11.91 10.72
N GLY A 183 4.12 -13.10 11.14
CA GLY A 183 5.36 -13.25 11.94
C GLY A 183 6.64 -12.90 11.18
N MET A 184 6.66 -13.02 9.85
CA MET A 184 7.81 -12.66 9.01
C MET A 184 7.84 -11.18 8.68
N VAL A 185 6.68 -10.62 8.35
CA VAL A 185 6.55 -9.21 8.04
C VAL A 185 6.39 -8.48 9.35
N LYS A 186 7.53 -8.20 10.00
CA LYS A 186 7.61 -7.24 11.09
C LYS A 186 7.24 -5.86 10.54
N PHE A 187 5.95 -5.61 10.37
CA PHE A 187 5.44 -4.31 10.76
C PHE A 187 5.83 -4.24 12.22
N LYS A 188 6.95 -3.58 12.52
CA LYS A 188 7.05 -2.91 13.81
C LYS A 188 5.72 -2.22 13.90
N ASP A 189 4.91 -2.59 14.89
CA ASP A 189 3.68 -1.90 15.20
C ASP A 189 3.94 -0.43 14.91
N ILE A 190 2.99 0.24 14.29
CA ILE A 190 2.93 1.69 14.41
C ILE A 190 2.57 1.94 15.89
N GLY A 191 3.51 1.56 16.76
CA GLY A 191 3.48 1.56 18.20
C GLY A 191 3.67 3.02 18.53
N GLY A 192 2.55 3.61 18.90
CA GLY A 192 2.38 5.03 18.81
C GLY A 192 0.95 5.33 18.41
N GLY A 193 0.00 4.73 19.13
CA GLY A 193 -1.32 5.31 19.21
C GLY A 193 -1.20 6.82 19.40
N ILE A 194 -2.02 7.53 18.65
CA ILE A 194 -1.96 8.98 18.52
C ILE A 194 -2.27 9.60 19.90
N ARG A 195 -1.27 10.23 20.52
CA ARG A 195 -1.42 10.89 21.84
C ARG A 195 -1.98 12.31 21.66
N SER A 196 -3.30 12.42 21.49
CA SER A 196 -3.97 13.73 21.44
C SER A 196 -3.98 14.41 22.81
N VAL A 197 -3.68 15.71 22.86
CA VAL A 197 -3.59 16.53 24.10
C VAL A 197 -4.90 16.53 24.93
N LYS A 198 -6.05 16.18 24.32
CA LYS A 198 -7.37 16.10 25.00
C LYS A 198 -7.87 14.67 25.27
N PHE A 199 -7.11 13.65 24.88
CA PHE A 199 -7.45 12.24 25.09
C PHE A 199 -6.22 11.50 25.66
N LYS A 200 -6.32 11.05 26.92
CA LYS A 200 -5.29 10.21 27.54
C LYS A 200 -5.50 8.75 27.10
N GLY A 201 -4.83 8.34 26.03
CA GLY A 201 -4.87 6.97 25.52
C GLY A 201 -4.42 6.87 24.08
N GLU A 202 -4.31 5.65 23.57
CA GLU A 202 -4.09 5.39 22.15
C GLU A 202 -5.39 5.54 21.37
N ILE A 203 -5.41 6.37 20.32
CA ILE A 203 -6.56 6.45 19.41
C ILE A 203 -6.60 5.16 18.58
N PRO A 204 -7.69 4.38 18.64
CA PRO A 204 -7.83 3.18 17.83
C PRO A 204 -7.85 3.50 16.33
N LEU A 205 -7.26 2.61 15.53
CA LEU A 205 -7.16 2.82 14.08
C LEU A 205 -8.55 3.03 13.44
N GLU A 206 -9.58 2.32 13.90
CA GLU A 206 -10.94 2.41 13.40
C GLU A 206 -11.64 3.75 13.68
N TRP A 207 -11.09 4.59 14.57
CA TRP A 207 -11.58 5.95 14.79
C TRP A 207 -11.13 6.92 13.71
N HIS A 208 -10.19 6.51 12.85
CA HIS A 208 -9.76 7.26 11.69
C HIS A 208 -10.77 7.15 10.53
N PRO A 209 -10.94 8.22 9.73
CA PRO A 209 -11.84 8.21 8.60
C PRO A 209 -11.40 7.17 7.56
N PRO A 210 -12.35 6.53 6.84
CA PRO A 210 -12.06 5.48 5.86
C PRO A 210 -10.99 5.86 4.82
N CYS A 211 -10.98 7.11 4.38
CA CYS A 211 -10.01 7.59 3.38
C CYS A 211 -8.56 7.56 3.89
N ILE A 212 -8.33 7.98 5.13
CA ILE A 212 -6.99 7.95 5.75
C ILE A 212 -6.56 6.51 6.02
N ARG A 213 -7.47 5.66 6.52
CA ARG A 213 -7.18 4.23 6.76
C ARG A 213 -6.74 3.52 5.48
N LYS A 214 -7.44 3.77 4.36
CA LYS A 214 -7.05 3.21 3.06
C LYS A 214 -5.69 3.71 2.57
N ILE A 215 -5.34 4.97 2.79
CA ILE A 215 -3.99 5.47 2.45
C ILE A 215 -2.94 4.78 3.31
N LEU A 216 -3.20 4.63 4.60
CA LEU A 216 -2.30 3.89 5.48
C LEU A 216 -2.14 2.45 5.01
N GLU A 217 -3.23 1.74 4.71
CA GLU A 217 -3.19 0.38 4.15
C GLU A 217 -2.38 0.32 2.85
N ASP A 218 -2.55 1.30 1.95
CA ASP A 218 -1.79 1.38 0.70
C ASP A 218 -0.29 1.58 0.99
N ILE A 219 0.08 2.51 1.88
CA ILE A 219 1.47 2.74 2.30
C ILE A 219 2.09 1.49 2.93
N LEU A 220 1.39 0.91 3.91
CA LEU A 220 1.87 -0.23 4.68
C LEU A 220 2.00 -1.46 3.81
N SER A 221 1.04 -1.67 2.93
CA SER A 221 1.14 -2.71 1.95
C SER A 221 2.32 -2.49 1.01
N GLY A 222 2.99 -1.34 0.97
CA GLY A 222 4.11 -1.06 0.06
C GLY A 222 3.68 -0.45 -1.27
N GLY A 223 2.40 -0.10 -1.37
CA GLY A 223 1.87 0.71 -2.46
C GLY A 223 2.43 2.13 -2.42
N SER A 224 2.20 2.85 -3.51
CA SER A 224 2.65 4.22 -3.69
C SER A 224 1.40 5.10 -3.76
N PRO A 225 0.99 5.82 -2.70
CA PRO A 225 -0.12 6.76 -2.81
C PRO A 225 0.28 7.98 -3.63
N SER A 226 -0.70 8.66 -4.25
CA SER A 226 -0.44 9.89 -5.02
C SER A 226 0.21 10.96 -4.14
N HIS A 227 0.89 11.94 -4.74
CA HIS A 227 1.49 13.05 -4.00
C HIS A 227 0.48 13.73 -3.05
N TYR A 228 -0.73 14.00 -3.54
CA TYR A 228 -1.81 14.59 -2.76
C TYR A 228 -2.32 13.67 -1.65
N ALA A 229 -2.38 12.36 -1.88
CA ALA A 229 -2.76 11.38 -0.86
C ALA A 229 -1.71 11.29 0.25
N ARG A 230 -0.42 11.22 -0.09
CA ARG A 230 0.69 11.25 0.88
C ARG A 230 0.65 12.52 1.71
N ARG A 231 0.43 13.66 1.08
CA ARG A 231 0.34 14.98 1.74
C ARG A 231 -0.80 14.99 2.73
N SER A 232 -1.99 14.62 2.26
CA SER A 232 -3.20 14.62 3.08
C SER A 232 -3.05 13.67 4.26
N PHE A 233 -2.41 12.51 4.06
CA PHE A 233 -2.08 11.57 5.14
C PHE A 233 -1.12 12.18 6.15
N VAL A 234 0.05 12.70 5.73
CA VAL A 234 1.05 13.31 6.63
C VAL A 234 0.43 14.42 7.48
N VAL A 235 -0.23 15.38 6.83
CA VAL A 235 -0.84 16.53 7.51
C VAL A 235 -1.93 16.07 8.47
N TYR A 236 -2.84 15.19 8.01
CA TYR A 236 -3.88 14.63 8.87
C TYR A 236 -3.29 13.93 10.08
N TRP A 237 -2.27 13.08 9.89
CA TRP A 237 -1.69 12.25 10.95
C TRP A 237 -0.99 13.13 12.00
N PHE A 238 -0.30 14.18 11.54
CA PHE A 238 0.29 15.18 12.42
C PHE A 238 -0.78 15.92 13.25
N CYS A 239 -1.81 16.45 12.61
CA CYS A 239 -2.89 17.16 13.31
C CYS A 239 -3.66 16.23 14.25
N ALA A 240 -3.99 15.01 13.82
CA ALA A 240 -4.65 14.03 14.67
C ALA A 240 -3.85 13.78 15.96
N LYS A 241 -2.51 13.80 15.87
CA LYS A 241 -1.58 13.59 16.98
C LYS A 241 -1.49 14.75 17.94
N PHE A 242 -1.34 15.97 17.43
CA PHE A 242 -1.04 17.09 18.30
C PHE A 242 -2.25 17.99 18.57
N ASP A 243 -3.13 18.20 17.58
CA ASP A 243 -4.37 18.93 17.77
C ASP A 243 -5.45 18.53 16.74
N PRO A 244 -6.31 17.53 17.04
CA PRO A 244 -7.37 17.12 16.12
C PRO A 244 -8.44 18.20 15.92
N ASN A 245 -8.50 19.22 16.80
CA ASN A 245 -9.43 20.34 16.66
C ASN A 245 -8.82 21.51 15.89
N LEU A 246 -7.59 21.38 15.37
CA LEU A 246 -6.91 22.46 14.67
C LEU A 246 -7.77 23.01 13.54
N ARG A 247 -8.10 24.30 13.63
CA ARG A 247 -8.67 25.10 12.55
C ARG A 247 -7.75 26.30 12.42
N PRO A 248 -6.91 26.37 11.38
CA PRO A 248 -5.94 27.44 11.24
C PRO A 248 -6.63 28.70 10.71
N LEU A 249 -7.59 29.23 11.48
CA LEU A 249 -8.37 30.43 11.15
C LEU A 249 -8.12 31.51 12.21
N ASN A 250 -7.91 32.76 11.80
CA ASN A 250 -7.89 33.90 12.72
C ASN A 250 -9.30 34.25 13.21
N ARG A 251 -9.40 35.31 14.02
CA ARG A 251 -10.68 35.81 14.58
C ARG A 251 -11.65 36.28 13.49
N ASP A 252 -11.13 36.68 12.34
CA ASP A 252 -11.88 37.16 11.18
C ASP A 252 -12.27 36.01 10.22
N GLY A 253 -11.87 34.77 10.53
CA GLY A 253 -12.18 33.58 9.74
C GLY A 253 -11.24 33.35 8.55
N GLU A 254 -10.11 34.04 8.50
CA GLU A 254 -9.10 33.91 7.46
C GLU A 254 -8.06 32.85 7.81
N LEU A 255 -7.52 32.15 6.81
CA LEU A 255 -6.48 31.15 7.02
C LEU A 255 -5.20 31.80 7.55
N VAL A 256 -4.67 31.27 8.65
CA VAL A 256 -3.38 31.67 9.22
C VAL A 256 -2.34 30.58 9.04
N ASN A 257 -1.10 31.01 8.83
CA ASN A 257 0.03 30.09 8.85
C ASN A 257 0.25 29.60 10.28
N VAL A 258 0.31 28.28 10.43
CA VAL A 258 0.60 27.61 11.70
C VAL A 258 1.75 26.65 11.44
N SER A 259 2.84 26.78 12.18
CA SER A 259 4.01 25.89 12.04
C SER A 259 3.83 24.59 12.84
N ALA A 260 4.70 23.60 12.60
CA ALA A 260 4.73 22.38 13.39
C ALA A 260 4.96 22.67 14.89
N LEU A 261 5.82 23.64 15.19
CA LEU A 261 6.17 24.01 16.57
C LEU A 261 4.99 24.66 17.30
N ASP A 262 4.18 25.44 16.58
CA ASP A 262 2.96 26.03 17.14
C ASP A 262 1.93 24.97 17.54
N ILE A 263 1.92 23.82 16.87
CA ILE A 263 0.94 22.75 17.11
C ILE A 263 1.48 21.77 18.15
N ALA A 264 2.68 21.23 17.94
CA ALA A 264 3.26 20.18 18.79
C ALA A 264 3.87 20.71 20.09
N LYS A 265 4.19 22.02 20.15
CA LYS A 265 4.81 22.69 21.31
C LYS A 265 6.17 22.13 21.76
N SER A 266 6.78 21.22 20.99
CA SER A 266 8.09 20.60 21.29
C SER A 266 8.76 20.12 20.01
N GLU A 267 10.03 20.48 19.81
CA GLU A 267 10.84 19.95 18.69
C GLU A 267 11.08 18.45 18.80
N GLU A 268 11.32 17.94 20.02
CA GLU A 268 11.50 16.52 20.26
C GLU A 268 10.26 15.72 19.83
N ALA A 269 9.06 16.25 20.09
CA ALA A 269 7.82 15.64 19.66
C ALA A 269 7.68 15.60 18.13
N ILE A 270 8.15 16.64 17.44
CA ILE A 270 8.15 16.72 15.97
C ILE A 270 9.16 15.72 15.38
N GLU A 271 10.37 15.66 15.91
CA GLU A 271 11.40 14.70 15.45
C GLU A 271 10.96 13.25 15.67
N ASN A 272 10.33 12.95 16.80
CA ASN A 272 9.73 11.64 17.04
C ASN A 272 8.61 11.30 16.04
N PHE A 273 7.82 12.29 15.64
CA PHE A 273 6.83 12.13 14.57
C PHE A 273 7.50 11.89 13.21
N LEU A 274 8.57 12.60 12.88
CA LEU A 274 9.33 12.39 11.64
C LEU A 274 9.85 10.95 11.54
N GLU A 275 10.46 10.44 12.61
CA GLU A 275 10.96 9.06 12.67
C GLU A 275 9.83 8.03 12.56
N GLU A 276 8.68 8.29 13.18
CA GLU A 276 7.50 7.45 13.00
C GLU A 276 7.04 7.40 11.54
N MET A 277 6.92 8.57 10.90
CA MET A 277 6.48 8.67 9.52
C MET A 277 7.49 8.03 8.55
N LEU A 278 8.80 8.17 8.79
CA LEU A 278 9.83 7.49 8.00
C LEU A 278 9.70 5.96 8.10
N ARG A 279 9.37 5.42 9.28
CA ARG A 279 9.08 3.99 9.44
C ARG A 279 7.82 3.58 8.69
N ILE A 280 6.74 4.36 8.78
CA ILE A 280 5.48 4.09 8.07
C ILE A 280 5.72 4.06 6.54
N PHE A 281 6.44 5.04 6.01
CA PHE A 281 6.74 5.15 4.58
C PHE A 281 7.82 4.18 4.10
N GLY A 282 8.55 3.50 5.00
CA GLY A 282 9.69 2.65 4.66
C GLY A 282 9.39 1.53 3.65
N ASN A 283 8.13 1.11 3.57
CA ASN A 283 7.70 0.05 2.64
C ASN A 283 7.32 0.57 1.25
N VAL A 284 7.09 1.87 1.09
CA VAL A 284 6.66 2.45 -0.19
C VAL A 284 7.70 2.20 -1.28
N GLU A 285 7.22 2.01 -2.51
CA GLU A 285 8.04 1.66 -3.68
C GLU A 285 9.19 2.64 -3.93
N ASP A 286 8.92 3.95 -3.89
CA ASP A 286 9.89 5.03 -4.16
C ASP A 286 10.51 5.62 -2.88
N PHE A 287 10.50 4.85 -1.77
CA PHE A 287 10.99 5.33 -0.49
C PHE A 287 12.48 5.71 -0.55
N ASN A 288 12.76 6.97 -0.25
CA ASN A 288 14.09 7.49 0.02
C ASN A 288 14.04 8.25 1.35
N PRO A 289 14.81 7.86 2.38
CA PRO A 289 14.71 8.44 3.72
C PRO A 289 14.89 9.96 3.74
N GLU A 290 15.89 10.48 3.03
CA GLU A 290 16.22 11.92 3.02
C GLU A 290 15.12 12.74 2.34
N LYS A 291 14.69 12.31 1.14
CA LYS A 291 13.61 12.97 0.39
C LYS A 291 12.29 12.89 1.15
N THR A 292 12.01 11.76 1.80
CA THR A 292 10.79 11.56 2.59
C THR A 292 10.81 12.45 3.83
N ARG A 293 11.94 12.56 4.54
CA ARG A 293 12.08 13.48 5.69
C ARG A 293 11.86 14.93 5.26
N TYR A 294 12.52 15.38 4.18
CA TYR A 294 12.33 16.72 3.63
C TYR A 294 10.85 16.98 3.29
N TYR A 295 10.22 16.03 2.61
CA TYR A 295 8.82 16.09 2.24
C TYR A 295 7.90 16.24 3.46
N ILE A 296 8.09 15.43 4.50
CA ILE A 296 7.26 15.51 5.71
C ILE A 296 7.47 16.86 6.39
N SER A 297 8.73 17.27 6.59
CA SER A 297 9.10 18.55 7.20
C SER A 297 8.48 19.76 6.48
N HIS A 298 8.49 19.75 5.15
CA HIS A 298 7.82 20.78 4.34
C HIS A 298 6.31 20.81 4.59
N ASN A 299 5.63 19.66 4.54
CA ASN A 299 4.17 19.62 4.65
C ASN A 299 3.65 19.94 6.06
N ILE A 300 4.45 19.69 7.11
CA ILE A 300 4.06 20.05 8.49
C ILE A 300 4.49 21.45 8.90
N GLY A 301 5.23 22.19 8.07
CA GLY A 301 5.76 23.50 8.42
C GLY A 301 6.87 23.43 9.46
N TYR A 302 7.89 22.58 9.22
CA TYR A 302 9.06 22.42 10.09
C TYR A 302 10.36 22.57 9.31
N ARG A 303 11.26 23.45 9.78
CA ARG A 303 12.61 23.79 9.23
C ARG A 303 12.68 24.35 7.80
N VAL A 304 12.00 23.72 6.86
CA VAL A 304 12.06 24.04 5.42
C VAL A 304 10.81 24.76 4.91
N ALA A 305 9.82 24.90 5.78
CA ALA A 305 8.62 25.71 5.60
C ALA A 305 8.18 26.22 6.98
N ASP A 306 7.47 27.34 6.99
CA ASP A 306 6.94 28.02 8.17
C ASP A 306 5.42 27.76 8.37
N HIS A 307 4.81 27.00 7.47
CA HIS A 307 3.36 26.76 7.47
C HIS A 307 3.03 25.28 7.22
N LEU A 308 2.05 24.79 7.98
CA LEU A 308 1.39 23.51 7.74
C LEU A 308 0.61 23.59 6.42
N THR A 309 0.87 22.64 5.53
CA THR A 309 0.08 22.53 4.31
C THR A 309 -1.34 22.08 4.65
N HIS A 310 -2.36 22.67 4.03
CA HIS A 310 -3.75 22.41 4.41
C HIS A 310 -4.18 20.95 4.14
N CYS A 311 -4.89 20.33 5.09
CA CYS A 311 -5.53 19.02 4.89
C CYS A 311 -6.79 19.19 4.04
N GLU A 312 -6.96 18.40 2.99
CA GLU A 312 -8.05 18.60 2.04
C GLU A 312 -9.43 18.35 2.67
N TYR A 313 -10.40 19.25 2.43
CA TYR A 313 -11.79 19.08 2.86
C TYR A 313 -12.48 17.93 2.12
N CYS A 314 -13.46 17.26 2.75
CA CYS A 314 -14.13 16.10 2.18
C CYS A 314 -14.75 16.34 0.79
N LYS A 315 -15.13 17.59 0.46
CA LYS A 315 -15.54 17.97 -0.89
C LYS A 315 -14.40 17.74 -1.91
N ASN A 316 -13.19 18.22 -1.61
CA ASN A 316 -12.00 18.10 -2.46
C ASN A 316 -11.52 16.65 -2.60
N TRP A 317 -11.84 15.77 -1.64
CA TRP A 317 -11.58 14.34 -1.80
C TRP A 317 -12.51 13.71 -2.83
N ARG A 318 -13.78 14.13 -2.89
CA ARG A 318 -14.77 13.60 -3.86
C ARG A 318 -14.57 14.21 -5.24
N GLU A 319 -14.36 15.51 -5.29
CA GLU A 319 -14.18 16.32 -6.51
C GLU A 319 -12.69 16.67 -6.65
N ASP A 320 -11.85 15.65 -6.78
CA ASP A 320 -10.40 15.81 -6.65
C ASP A 320 -9.70 16.32 -7.91
N GLY A 321 -10.42 16.48 -9.02
CA GLY A 321 -9.87 16.96 -10.30
C GLY A 321 -8.71 16.11 -10.81
N GLY A 322 -8.67 14.81 -10.49
CA GLY A 322 -7.57 13.91 -10.91
C GLY A 322 -6.37 13.88 -9.95
N LYS A 323 -6.47 14.46 -8.75
CA LYS A 323 -5.42 14.39 -7.71
C LYS A 323 -5.23 12.97 -7.11
N GLY A 324 -6.13 12.04 -7.40
CA GLY A 324 -6.10 10.66 -6.92
C GLY A 324 -6.57 10.48 -5.47
N LEU A 325 -7.22 11.48 -4.89
CA LEU A 325 -7.83 11.42 -3.56
C LEU A 325 -9.18 10.69 -3.60
N SER A 326 -9.93 10.82 -4.69
CA SER A 326 -11.23 10.19 -4.90
C SER A 326 -11.15 8.66 -4.82
N TYR A 327 -10.03 8.08 -5.28
CA TYR A 327 -9.70 6.67 -5.16
C TYR A 327 -9.78 6.14 -3.70
N TYR A 328 -9.35 6.96 -2.73
CA TYR A 328 -9.39 6.59 -1.32
C TYR A 328 -10.71 6.96 -0.64
N CYS A 329 -11.53 7.82 -1.25
CA CYS A 329 -12.78 8.28 -0.65
C CYS A 329 -13.87 7.20 -0.72
N ASN A 330 -14.11 6.51 0.40
CA ASN A 330 -15.22 5.56 0.55
C ASN A 330 -16.06 5.91 1.79
N PRO A 331 -17.03 6.85 1.65
CA PRO A 331 -17.79 7.35 2.79
C PRO A 331 -18.62 6.26 3.48
N ASP A 332 -18.51 6.16 4.81
CA ASP A 332 -19.36 5.32 5.65
C ASP A 332 -20.55 6.11 6.25
N GLU A 333 -21.25 5.51 7.21
CA GLU A 333 -22.38 6.14 7.90
C GLU A 333 -22.01 7.46 8.57
N ILE A 334 -20.86 7.53 9.26
CA ILE A 334 -20.41 8.75 9.96
C ILE A 334 -20.10 9.85 8.94
N CYS A 335 -19.42 9.51 7.83
CA CYS A 335 -19.16 10.47 6.75
C CYS A 335 -20.45 11.03 6.11
N ARG A 336 -21.54 10.25 6.12
CA ARG A 336 -22.83 10.62 5.51
C ARG A 336 -23.75 11.36 6.46
N MET A 337 -23.42 11.45 7.75
CA MET A 337 -24.26 12.11 8.75
C MET A 337 -24.65 13.54 8.35
N ARG A 338 -25.92 13.87 8.60
CA ARG A 338 -26.50 15.19 8.37
C ARG A 338 -27.15 15.69 9.66
N LYS A 339 -26.98 16.98 9.95
CA LYS A 339 -27.72 17.70 11.00
C LYS A 339 -28.31 18.96 10.39
N ASN A 340 -29.63 19.11 10.47
CA ASN A 340 -30.37 20.22 9.85
C ASN A 340 -30.03 20.39 8.35
N GLY A 341 -29.98 19.28 7.61
CA GLY A 341 -29.63 19.26 6.19
C GLY A 341 -28.15 19.47 5.86
N LYS A 342 -27.29 19.81 6.83
CA LYS A 342 -25.86 20.08 6.61
C LYS A 342 -24.98 18.87 6.98
N PRO A 343 -23.89 18.59 6.25
CA PRO A 343 -22.92 17.57 6.63
C PRO A 343 -22.37 17.81 8.04
N VAL A 344 -22.34 16.78 8.86
CA VAL A 344 -21.70 16.83 10.19
C VAL A 344 -20.17 16.74 10.04
N VAL A 345 -19.71 15.93 9.08
CA VAL A 345 -18.29 15.77 8.73
C VAL A 345 -18.04 16.51 7.42
N ILE A 346 -17.25 17.59 7.49
CA ILE A 346 -16.80 18.35 6.30
C ILE A 346 -15.28 18.21 6.08
N HIS A 347 -14.56 17.75 7.10
CA HIS A 347 -13.13 17.55 7.11
C HIS A 347 -12.77 16.19 7.76
N PRO A 348 -11.72 15.47 7.31
CA PRO A 348 -11.29 14.20 7.93
C PRO A 348 -11.08 14.28 9.44
N LEU A 349 -10.60 15.41 9.98
CA LEU A 349 -10.48 15.64 11.42
C LEU A 349 -11.83 15.72 12.16
N ASP A 350 -12.91 16.18 11.51
CA ASP A 350 -14.25 16.19 12.13
C ASP A 350 -14.71 14.76 12.46
N TYR A 351 -14.41 13.81 11.57
CA TYR A 351 -14.70 12.40 11.79
C TYR A 351 -13.99 11.87 13.05
N LEU A 352 -12.70 12.19 13.18
CA LEU A 352 -11.93 11.79 14.35
C LEU A 352 -12.48 12.42 15.63
N CYS A 353 -12.74 13.73 15.61
CA CYS A 353 -13.33 14.45 16.74
C CYS A 353 -14.71 13.87 17.12
N TYR A 354 -15.52 13.46 16.15
CA TYR A 354 -16.81 12.81 16.40
C TYR A 354 -16.62 11.52 17.21
N ASN A 355 -15.70 10.65 16.82
CA ASN A 355 -15.43 9.38 17.53
C ASN A 355 -14.85 9.62 18.93
N ILE A 356 -13.90 10.53 19.08
CA ILE A 356 -13.34 10.93 20.39
C ILE A 356 -14.48 11.40 21.31
N ASN A 357 -15.33 12.31 20.83
CA ASN A 357 -16.45 12.83 21.61
C ASN A 357 -17.48 11.76 21.97
N ARG A 358 -17.75 10.81 21.06
CA ARG A 358 -18.64 9.67 21.31
C ARG A 358 -18.12 8.82 22.48
N HIS A 359 -16.82 8.54 22.48
CA HIS A 359 -16.17 7.75 23.53
C HIS A 359 -16.12 8.48 24.88
N VAL A 360 -15.75 9.76 24.89
CA VAL A 360 -15.74 10.56 26.14
C VAL A 360 -17.14 10.62 26.77
N LYS A 361 -18.20 10.74 25.96
CA LYS A 361 -19.58 10.71 26.44
C LYS A 361 -20.00 9.34 26.99
N SER A 362 -19.57 8.24 26.38
CA SER A 362 -19.89 6.90 26.90
C SER A 362 -19.20 6.61 28.24
N ASN A 363 -17.95 7.04 28.41
CA ASN A 363 -17.23 6.83 29.68
C ASN A 363 -17.86 7.65 30.82
N LYS A 364 -18.23 8.90 30.56
CA LYS A 364 -18.93 9.75 31.57
C LYS A 364 -20.30 9.22 31.99
N LYS A 365 -20.97 8.41 31.16
CA LYS A 365 -22.20 7.72 31.56
C LYS A 365 -21.90 6.54 32.47
N ARG A 366 -20.88 5.73 32.13
CA ARG A 366 -20.44 4.58 32.95
C ARG A 366 -19.87 4.94 34.32
N GLU A 367 -19.35 6.15 34.50
CA GLU A 367 -18.90 6.65 35.81
C GLU A 367 -20.04 7.18 36.70
N LYS A 368 -21.24 7.33 36.14
CA LYS A 368 -22.44 7.83 36.85
C LYS A 368 -23.45 6.75 37.20
N ASP A 369 -23.30 5.57 36.60
CA ASP A 369 -24.02 4.34 36.93
C ASP A 369 -23.14 3.50 37.87
#